data_AF-A0A7X3MFD3-F1
#
_entry.id   AF-A0A7X3MFD3-F1
#
_cell.length_a   1.000
_cell.length_b   1.000
_cell.length_c   1.000
_cell.angle_alpha   90.00
_cell.angle_beta   90.00
_cell.angle_gamma   90.00
#
_symmetry.space_group_name_H-M   'P 1'
#
loop_
_entity.id
_entity.type
_entity.pdbx_description
1 polymer ?
#
loop_
_entity_poly.entity_id
_entity_poly.type
_entity_poly.pdbx_seq_one_letter_code
_entity_poly.pdbx_strand_id
1 'polypeptide(L)' 'MEDSKILLNVEETAAYLNIGKTKTREIMKDNEKIFVVRIGNRNYAHKTLLDKWLLAQIKN' A
#
# COMPACT_ATOMS: atom_id res chain seq x y z
N MET A 1 1.94 -22.05 -0.37
CA MET A 1 1.29 -21.37 -1.52
C MET A 1 0.62 -20.16 -0.92
N GLU A 2 1.32 -19.02 -0.93
CA GLU A 2 0.77 -17.78 -0.38
C GLU A 2 -0.34 -17.30 -1.32
N ASP A 3 -1.57 -17.35 -0.82
CA ASP A 3 -2.71 -16.69 -1.45
C ASP A 3 -2.29 -15.26 -1.78
N SER A 4 -2.12 -14.99 -3.07
CA SER A 4 -1.69 -13.69 -3.58
C SER A 4 -2.82 -12.69 -3.38
N LYS A 5 -3.02 -12.26 -2.13
CA LYS A 5 -3.95 -11.19 -1.79
C LYS A 5 -3.54 -9.97 -2.60
N ILE A 6 -4.42 -9.58 -3.51
CA ILE A 6 -4.23 -8.43 -4.39
C ILE A 6 -4.37 -7.12 -3.58
N LEU A 7 -5.22 -7.14 -2.56
CA LEU A 7 -5.48 -6.03 -1.66
C LEU A 7 -4.86 -6.29 -0.29
N LEU A 8 -4.00 -5.39 0.14
CA LEU A 8 -3.38 -5.38 1.47
C LEU A 8 -4.10 -4.36 2.34
N ASN A 9 -4.43 -4.73 3.58
CA ASN A 9 -4.91 -3.76 4.55
C ASN A 9 -3.74 -2.86 5.05
N VAL A 10 -4.05 -1.86 5.88
CA VAL A 10 -3.03 -0.92 6.41
C VAL A 10 -1.96 -1.66 7.24
N GLU A 11 -2.32 -2.69 7.99
CA GLU A 11 -1.37 -3.46 8.80
C GLU A 11 -0.50 -4.40 7.96
N GLU A 12 -1.10 -5.07 6.97
CA GLU A 12 -0.40 -5.90 5.99
C GLU A 12 0.54 -5.04 5.15
N THR A 13 0.14 -3.83 4.77
CA THR A 13 0.99 -2.88 4.04
C THR A 13 2.15 -2.40 4.90
N ALA A 14 1.91 -2.11 6.18
CA ALA A 14 2.96 -1.72 7.13
C ALA A 14 3.98 -2.85 7.34
N ALA A 15 3.50 -4.09 7.47
CA ALA A 15 4.36 -5.28 7.57
C ALA A 15 5.13 -5.53 6.26
N TYR A 16 4.48 -5.35 5.11
CA TYR A 16 5.08 -5.54 3.79
C TYR A 16 6.22 -4.55 3.52
N LEU A 17 6.01 -3.27 3.84
CA LEU A 17 7.02 -2.22 3.69
C LEU A 17 8.00 -2.16 4.86
N ASN A 18 7.75 -2.92 5.93
CA ASN A 18 8.49 -2.92 7.19
C ASN A 18 8.64 -1.50 7.80
N ILE A 19 7.55 -0.74 7.81
CA ILE A 19 7.48 0.63 8.36
C ILE A 19 6.36 0.78 9.39
N GLY A 20 6.43 1.84 10.20
CA GLY A 20 5.40 2.14 11.19
C GLY A 20 4.01 2.37 10.56
N LYS A 21 2.96 1.94 11.27
CA LYS A 21 1.56 2.13 10.85
C LYS A 21 1.21 3.60 10.59
N THR A 22 1.75 4.52 11.38
CA THR A 22 1.54 5.98 11.18
C THR A 22 2.06 6.41 9.82
N LYS A 23 3.31 6.02 9.48
CA LYS A 23 3.92 6.39 8.21
C LYS A 23 3.24 5.74 7.01
N THR A 24 2.79 4.50 7.19
CA THR A 24 1.97 3.79 6.20
C THR A 24 0.67 4.55 5.91
N ARG A 25 -0.02 5.07 6.93
CA ARG A 25 -1.25 5.86 6.74
C ARG A 25 -1.00 7.18 6.02
N GLU A 26 0.09 7.87 6.34
CA GLU A 26 0.52 9.08 5.63
C GLU A 26 0.76 8.77 4.15
N ILE A 27 1.57 7.75 3.85
CA ILE A 27 1.86 7.31 2.48
C ILE A 27 0.57 6.94 1.73
N MET A 28 -0.34 6.19 2.35
CA MET A 28 -1.62 5.83 1.72
C MET A 28 -2.51 7.05 1.48
N LYS A 29 -2.50 8.03 2.38
CA LYS A 29 -3.27 9.28 2.20
C LYS A 29 -2.71 10.12 1.06
N ASP A 30 -1.39 10.26 0.98
CA ASP A 30 -0.72 11.06 -0.04
C ASP A 30 -0.82 10.41 -1.43
N ASN A 31 -0.93 9.07 -1.47
CA ASN A 31 -0.99 8.28 -2.70
C ASN A 31 -2.37 7.66 -2.94
N GLU A 32 -3.45 8.31 -2.46
CA GLU A 32 -4.82 7.79 -2.51
C GLU A 32 -5.26 7.42 -3.94
N LYS A 33 -4.78 8.17 -4.94
CA LYS A 33 -5.14 7.98 -6.37
C LYS A 33 -4.20 7.04 -7.14
N ILE A 34 -3.16 6.50 -6.50
CA ILE A 34 -2.10 5.76 -7.20
C ILE A 34 -2.22 4.25 -6.95
N PHE A 35 -2.19 3.83 -5.69
CA PHE A 35 -2.25 2.41 -5.32
C PHE A 35 -3.26 2.11 -4.21
N VAL A 36 -3.97 3.11 -3.69
CA VAL A 36 -4.95 2.91 -2.63
C VAL A 36 -6.34 2.71 -3.22
N VAL A 37 -7.04 1.71 -2.68
CA VAL A 37 -8.42 1.39 -2.99
C VAL A 37 -9.24 1.59 -1.73
N ARG A 38 -10.18 2.53 -1.78
CA ARG A 38 -11.13 2.75 -0.69
C ARG A 38 -12.38 1.90 -0.91
N ILE A 39 -12.64 0.99 0.01
CA ILE A 39 -13.85 0.14 0.01
C ILE A 39 -14.62 0.44 1.30
N GLY A 40 -15.74 1.14 1.17
CA GLY A 40 -16.47 1.68 2.31
C GLY A 40 -15.62 2.64 3.14
N ASN A 41 -15.49 2.37 4.44
CA ASN A 41 -14.68 3.16 5.37
C ASN A 41 -13.27 2.57 5.61
N ARG A 42 -12.79 1.69 4.72
CA ARG A 42 -11.48 1.03 4.81
C ARG A 42 -10.63 1.35 3.59
N ASN A 43 -9.35 1.64 3.83
CA ASN A 43 -8.34 1.81 2.80
C ASN A 43 -7.52 0.53 2.66
N TYR A 44 -7.36 0.09 1.42
CA TYR A 44 -6.51 -1.03 1.02
C TYR A 44 -5.44 -0.56 0.07
N ALA A 45 -4.26 -1.19 0.07
CA ALA A 45 -3.24 -0.99 -0.95
C ALA A 45 -3.33 -2.13 -1.97
N HIS A 46 -3.33 -1.79 -3.27
CA HIS A 46 -3.23 -2.76 -4.33
C HIS A 46 -1.77 -3.14 -4.53
N LYS A 47 -1.38 -4.39 -4.22
CA LYS A 47 0.01 -4.85 -4.18
C LYS A 47 0.79 -4.52 -5.46
N THR A 48 0.27 -4.88 -6.63
CA THR A 48 0.97 -4.62 -7.91
C THR A 48 1.19 -3.13 -8.20
N LEU A 49 0.29 -2.26 -7.77
CA LEU A 49 0.42 -0.81 -7.95
C LEU A 49 1.39 -0.22 -6.92
N LEU A 50 1.38 -0.76 -5.70
CA LEU A 50 2.35 -0.43 -4.67
C LEU A 50 3.78 -0.80 -5.12
N ASP A 51 3.98 -1.98 -5.68
CA ASP A 51 5.29 -2.43 -6.20
C ASP A 51 5.76 -1.52 -7.34
N LYS A 52 4.86 -1.16 -8.26
CA LYS A 52 5.16 -0.20 -9.34
C LYS A 52 5.52 1.18 -8.79
N TRP A 53 4.83 1.64 -7.74
CA TRP A 53 5.13 2.90 -7.07
C TRP A 53 6.50 2.86 -6.39
N LEU A 54 6.86 1.77 -5.69
CA LEU A 54 8.17 1.60 -5.07
C LEU A 54 9.31 1.68 -6.11
N LEU A 55 9.14 1.01 -7.26
CA LEU A 55 10.10 1.08 -8.36
C LEU A 55 10.25 2.51 -8.91
N ALA A 56 9.17 3.29 -8.93
CA ALA A 56 9.21 4.69 -9.34
C ALA A 56 9.95 5.57 -8.33
N GLN A 57 9.88 5.27 -7.02
CA GLN A 57 10.60 6.02 -5.98
C GLN A 57 12.12 5.85 -6.06
N ILE A 58 12.61 4.68 -6.51
CA ILE A 58 14.07 4.41 -6.64
C ILE A 58 14.70 5.21 -7.79
N LYS A 59 13.92 5.57 -8.81
CA LYS A 59 14.42 6.23 -10.03
C LYS A 59 14.57 7.75 -9.91
N ASN A 60 14.33 8.33 -8.73
CA ASN A 60 14.54 9.76 -8.45
C ASN A 60 15.88 10.03 -7.80
#